data_AF-Q9PQB2-F1
#
_entry.id   AF-Q9PQB2-F1
#
_cell.length_a   1.000
_cell.length_b   1.000
_cell.length_c   1.000
_cell.angle_alpha   90.00
_cell.angle_beta   90.00
_cell.angle_gamma   90.00
#
_symmetry.space_group_name_H-M   'P 1'
#
loop_
_entity.id
_entity.type
_entity.pdbx_description
1 polymer ?
#
loop_
_entity_poly.entity_id
_entity_poly.type
_entity_poly.pdbx_seq_one_letter_code
_entity_poly.pdbx_strand_id
1 'polypeptide(L)'
;MSKNPYVINEWFMANVIHNIKELQTLTINKKIKIKDFDYLSYLPLVKDDPLASYFKSIYEQEVKRTKLVLAHNDFSINNILANECENLFILIDFEYSSRNLKDWDLFNFLRDLNDVQLNFGISFIKEKLGYDECLIYKYLFLTSYYGFLWATNAFLKTNELKIKIYGENAYQKADFYLQKLNK
;
A
#
# COMPACT_ATOMS: atom_id res chain seq x y z
N MET A 1 -4.57 -13.51 22.38
CA MET A 1 -3.35 -14.08 21.76
C MET A 1 -3.61 -14.23 20.27
N SER A 2 -3.23 -13.23 19.45
CA SER A 2 -3.40 -13.33 18.00
C SER A 2 -2.25 -14.16 17.42
N LYS A 3 -2.55 -15.38 17.00
CA LYS A 3 -1.66 -16.13 16.11
C LYS A 3 -1.64 -15.35 14.79
N ASN A 4 -0.61 -14.55 14.55
CA ASN A 4 -0.29 -14.11 13.18
C ASN A 4 0.29 -15.34 12.48
N PRO A 5 -0.42 -15.99 11.55
CA PRO A 5 -0.06 -17.32 11.10
C PRO A 5 1.11 -17.33 10.09
N TYR A 6 1.53 -16.16 9.60
CA TYR A 6 2.55 -16.07 8.56
C TYR A 6 3.88 -15.57 9.09
N VAL A 7 4.89 -16.44 9.03
CA VAL A 7 6.29 -16.04 9.15
C VAL A 7 6.66 -15.32 7.87
N ILE A 8 6.80 -14.00 7.93
CA ILE A 8 7.31 -13.21 6.80
C ILE A 8 8.82 -13.50 6.69
N ASN A 9 9.18 -14.24 5.65
CA ASN A 9 10.55 -14.62 5.32
C ASN A 9 10.82 -14.36 3.84
N GLU A 10 12.02 -14.70 3.36
CA GLU A 10 12.41 -14.46 1.97
C GLU A 10 11.46 -15.12 0.96
N TRP A 11 11.03 -16.35 1.24
CA TRP A 11 10.12 -17.10 0.37
C TRP A 11 8.74 -16.43 0.29
N PHE A 12 8.19 -15.99 1.42
CA PHE A 12 6.91 -15.28 1.44
C PHE A 12 6.99 -13.96 0.65
N MET A 13 8.04 -13.17 0.89
CA MET A 13 8.25 -11.90 0.18
C MET A 13 8.39 -12.11 -1.33
N ALA A 14 9.12 -13.16 -1.75
CA ALA A 14 9.25 -13.51 -3.16
C ALA A 14 7.89 -13.82 -3.80
N ASN A 15 7.00 -14.54 -3.12
CA ASN A 15 5.65 -14.84 -3.60
C ASN A 15 4.76 -13.59 -3.67
N VAL A 16 4.84 -12.69 -2.70
CA VAL A 16 4.14 -11.40 -2.74
C VAL A 16 4.57 -10.62 -3.99
N ILE A 17 5.87 -10.49 -4.21
CA ILE A 17 6.42 -9.76 -5.37
C ILE A 17 6.03 -10.44 -6.68
N HIS A 18 6.04 -11.78 -6.72
CA HIS A 18 5.61 -12.53 -7.89
C HIS A 18 4.15 -12.24 -8.24
N ASN A 19 3.23 -12.35 -7.29
CA ASN A 19 1.81 -12.07 -7.47
C ASN A 19 1.55 -10.62 -7.95
N ILE A 20 2.26 -9.64 -7.36
CA ILE A 20 2.18 -8.24 -7.79
C ILE A 20 2.61 -8.12 -9.26
N LYS A 21 3.75 -8.73 -9.65
CA LYS A 21 4.23 -8.67 -11.03
C LYS A 21 3.28 -9.36 -12.00
N GLU A 22 2.73 -10.51 -11.64
CA GLU A 22 1.74 -11.21 -12.46
C GLU A 22 0.51 -10.33 -12.70
N LEU A 23 -0.04 -9.72 -11.64
CA LEU A 23 -1.16 -8.78 -11.73
C LEU A 23 -0.86 -7.63 -12.70
N GLN A 24 0.35 -7.07 -12.64
CA GLN A 24 0.78 -5.96 -13.49
C GLN A 24 0.98 -6.34 -14.97
N THR A 25 1.13 -7.63 -15.27
CA THR A 25 1.24 -8.13 -16.65
C THR A 25 -0.12 -8.37 -17.32
N LEU A 26 -1.21 -8.40 -16.55
CA LEU A 26 -2.53 -8.68 -17.08
C LEU A 26 -2.94 -7.63 -18.12
N THR A 27 -3.27 -8.11 -19.32
CA THR A 27 -3.78 -7.24 -20.37
C THR A 27 -5.27 -7.03 -20.16
N ILE A 28 -5.64 -5.80 -19.84
CA ILE A 28 -7.04 -5.43 -19.66
C ILE A 28 -7.74 -5.52 -21.02
N ASN A 29 -8.79 -6.33 -21.10
CA ASN A 29 -9.65 -6.39 -22.29
C ASN A 29 -10.12 -4.96 -22.63
N LYS A 30 -9.92 -4.51 -23.88
CA LYS A 30 -10.28 -3.15 -24.33
C LYS A 30 -11.75 -2.78 -24.09
N LYS A 31 -12.63 -3.77 -23.89
CA LYS A 31 -14.05 -3.57 -23.55
C LYS A 31 -14.30 -3.23 -22.08
N ILE A 32 -13.35 -3.53 -21.19
CA ILE A 32 -13.45 -3.26 -19.75
C ILE A 32 -12.67 -1.98 -19.45
N LYS A 33 -13.39 -0.90 -19.13
CA LYS A 33 -12.76 0.35 -18.72
C LYS A 33 -12.41 0.28 -17.23
N ILE A 34 -11.14 0.04 -16.92
CA ILE A 34 -10.62 0.14 -15.55
C ILE A 34 -10.30 1.60 -15.26
N LYS A 35 -10.84 2.12 -14.15
CA LYS A 35 -10.61 3.50 -13.69
C LYS A 35 -9.18 3.67 -13.17
N ASP A 36 -8.68 4.90 -13.21
CA ASP A 36 -7.53 5.28 -12.38
C ASP A 36 -8.00 5.44 -10.94
N PHE A 37 -7.16 5.04 -9.98
CA PHE A 37 -7.44 5.34 -8.59
C PHE A 37 -7.25 6.84 -8.33
N ASP A 38 -8.30 7.50 -7.84
CA ASP A 38 -8.22 8.91 -7.48
C ASP A 38 -8.04 9.07 -5.96
N TYR A 39 -6.78 9.02 -5.53
CA TYR A 39 -6.39 9.24 -4.13
C TYR A 39 -6.72 10.64 -3.63
N LEU A 40 -6.77 11.61 -4.54
CA LEU A 40 -6.98 13.01 -4.20
C LEU A 40 -8.44 13.29 -3.83
N SER A 41 -9.37 12.40 -4.21
CA SER A 41 -10.80 12.49 -3.88
C SER A 41 -11.10 12.55 -2.38
N TYR A 42 -10.19 12.07 -1.53
CA TYR A 42 -10.33 12.12 -0.07
C TYR A 42 -9.73 13.37 0.58
N LEU A 43 -8.85 14.12 -0.12
CA LEU A 43 -8.21 15.32 0.45
C LEU A 43 -9.19 16.40 0.93
N PRO A 44 -10.37 16.61 0.31
CA PRO A 44 -11.36 17.55 0.83
C PRO A 44 -11.87 17.22 2.25
N LEU A 45 -11.64 16.01 2.77
CA LEU A 45 -12.00 15.62 4.13
C LEU A 45 -11.00 16.14 5.18
N VAL A 46 -9.79 16.53 4.77
CA VAL A 46 -8.67 16.88 5.65
C VAL A 46 -8.00 18.20 5.22
N LYS A 47 -8.81 19.20 4.86
CA LYS A 47 -8.34 20.44 4.20
C LYS A 47 -7.24 21.20 4.95
N ASP A 48 -7.26 21.13 6.28
CA ASP A 48 -6.32 21.84 7.16
C ASP A 48 -5.16 20.95 7.63
N ASP A 49 -5.03 19.74 7.08
CA ASP A 49 -4.00 18.80 7.46
C ASP A 49 -2.64 19.16 6.84
N PRO A 50 -1.57 19.26 7.64
CA PRO A 50 -0.27 19.72 7.16
C PRO A 50 0.38 18.76 6.16
N LEU A 51 0.10 17.45 6.25
CA LEU A 51 0.70 16.45 5.37
C LEU A 51 -0.01 16.36 4.00
N ALA A 52 -1.24 16.86 3.88
CA ALA A 52 -2.07 16.79 2.67
C ALA A 52 -1.37 17.39 1.44
N SER A 53 -0.70 18.54 1.63
CA SER A 53 0.02 19.23 0.56
C SER A 53 1.22 18.42 0.04
N TYR A 54 1.97 17.79 0.94
CA TYR A 54 3.09 16.90 0.61
C TYR A 54 2.61 15.64 -0.11
N PHE A 55 1.55 15.02 0.40
CA PHE A 55 0.94 13.85 -0.24
C PHE A 55 0.53 14.15 -1.68
N LYS A 56 -0.23 15.23 -1.88
CA LYS A 56 -0.66 15.66 -3.22
C LYS A 56 0.53 15.89 -4.15
N SER A 57 1.52 16.66 -3.68
CA SER A 57 2.71 17.00 -4.49
C SER A 57 3.48 15.76 -4.92
N ILE A 58 3.78 14.85 -3.99
CA ILE A 58 4.53 13.62 -4.27
C ILE A 58 3.72 12.71 -5.20
N TYR A 59 2.43 12.50 -4.92
CA TYR A 59 1.58 11.65 -5.74
C TYR A 59 1.47 12.15 -7.19
N GLU A 60 1.21 13.45 -7.39
CA GLU A 60 1.10 14.03 -8.73
C GLU A 60 2.41 13.95 -9.52
N GLN A 61 3.56 14.04 -8.85
CA GLN A 61 4.86 13.85 -9.49
C GLN A 61 5.07 12.39 -9.92
N GLU A 62 4.70 11.42 -9.08
CA GLU A 62 4.85 10.00 -9.40
C GLU A 62 3.94 9.58 -10.55
N VAL A 63 2.67 10.04 -10.57
CA VAL A 63 1.74 9.75 -11.66
C VAL A 63 2.25 10.28 -13.01
N LYS A 64 2.93 11.44 -13.02
CA LYS A 64 3.54 11.99 -14.25
C LYS A 64 4.77 11.21 -14.71
N ARG A 65 5.54 10.62 -13.79
CA ARG A 65 6.79 9.92 -14.08
C ARG A 65 6.61 8.44 -14.41
N THR A 66 5.51 7.85 -13.94
CA THR A 66 5.33 6.40 -13.96
C THR A 66 4.08 6.02 -14.74
N LYS A 67 4.20 4.97 -15.57
CA LYS A 67 3.04 4.35 -16.21
C LYS A 67 2.18 3.66 -15.15
N LEU A 68 0.89 3.98 -15.11
CA LEU A 68 -0.06 3.28 -14.24
C LEU A 68 -0.23 1.82 -14.71
N VAL A 69 -0.27 0.91 -13.74
CA VAL A 69 -0.45 -0.53 -13.92
C VAL A 69 -1.71 -0.99 -13.20
N LEU A 70 -2.21 -2.18 -13.51
CA LEU A 70 -3.26 -2.79 -12.70
C LEU A 70 -2.72 -3.09 -11.31
N ALA A 71 -3.42 -2.60 -10.28
CA ALA A 71 -3.08 -2.78 -8.88
C ALA A 71 -4.30 -3.26 -8.11
N HIS A 72 -4.05 -4.07 -7.08
CA HIS A 72 -5.04 -4.56 -6.14
C HIS A 72 -5.58 -3.42 -5.25
N ASN A 73 -4.70 -2.49 -4.86
CA ASN A 73 -4.90 -1.34 -3.99
C ASN A 73 -5.21 -1.66 -2.53
N ASP A 74 -5.70 -2.86 -2.24
CA ASP A 74 -5.82 -3.41 -0.88
C ASP A 74 -4.98 -4.69 -0.71
N PHE A 75 -3.72 -4.65 -1.15
CA PHE A 75 -2.83 -5.80 -1.06
C PHE A 75 -2.39 -5.98 0.41
N SER A 76 -3.16 -6.71 1.20
CA SER A 76 -2.90 -7.01 2.61
C SER A 76 -2.77 -8.51 2.83
N ILE A 77 -2.16 -8.93 3.95
CA ILE A 77 -2.03 -10.35 4.28
C ILE A 77 -3.37 -11.08 4.42
N ASN A 78 -4.44 -10.33 4.74
CA ASN A 78 -5.79 -10.88 4.87
C ASN A 78 -6.41 -11.20 3.49
N ASN A 79 -5.89 -10.60 2.42
CA ASN A 79 -6.34 -10.79 1.05
C ASN A 79 -5.45 -11.77 0.27
N ILE A 80 -4.62 -12.55 1.00
CA ILE A 80 -3.77 -13.60 0.44
C ILE A 80 -4.17 -14.92 1.09
N LEU A 81 -4.68 -15.85 0.28
CA LEU A 81 -4.90 -17.23 0.70
C LEU A 81 -3.68 -18.07 0.32
N ALA A 82 -3.17 -18.87 1.25
CA ALA A 82 -2.12 -19.84 0.98
C ALA A 82 -2.72 -21.24 0.85
N ASN A 83 -2.62 -21.84 -0.33
CA ASN A 83 -2.86 -23.27 -0.52
C ASN A 83 -1.53 -24.01 -0.30
N GLU A 84 -1.34 -24.55 0.89
CA GLU A 84 -0.11 -25.26 1.28
C GLU A 84 0.10 -26.56 0.49
N CYS A 85 -0.99 -27.23 0.07
CA CYS A 85 -0.90 -28.48 -0.69
C CYS A 85 -0.37 -28.26 -2.11
N GLU A 86 -0.76 -27.15 -2.73
CA GLU A 86 -0.36 -26.78 -4.09
C GLU A 86 0.79 -25.77 -4.13
N ASN A 87 1.25 -25.33 -2.95
CA ASN A 87 2.25 -24.28 -2.80
C ASN A 87 1.89 -23.00 -3.57
N LEU A 88 0.60 -22.62 -3.53
CA LEU A 88 0.02 -21.53 -4.31
C LEU A 88 -0.47 -20.40 -3.39
N PHE A 89 -0.16 -19.16 -3.76
CA PHE A 89 -0.76 -17.96 -3.15
C PHE A 89 -1.84 -17.42 -4.06
N ILE A 90 -3.03 -17.22 -3.52
CA ILE A 90 -4.19 -16.73 -4.26
C ILE A 90 -4.56 -15.36 -3.70
N LEU A 91 -4.54 -14.35 -4.56
CA LEU A 91 -5.08 -13.04 -4.23
C LEU A 91 -6.61 -13.08 -4.30
N ILE A 92 -7.26 -12.45 -3.33
CA ILE A 92 -8.72 -12.33 -3.26
C ILE A 92 -9.12 -10.89 -2.94
N ASP A 93 -10.42 -10.59 -3.06
CA ASP A 93 -11.01 -9.30 -2.68
C ASP A 93 -10.50 -8.08 -3.47
N PHE A 94 -10.80 -8.10 -4.77
CA PHE A 94 -10.41 -7.06 -5.73
C PHE A 94 -11.34 -5.82 -5.70
N GLU A 95 -12.09 -5.55 -4.62
CA GLU A 95 -13.06 -4.45 -4.52
C GLU A 95 -12.45 -3.09 -4.92
N TYR A 96 -11.21 -2.86 -4.50
CA TYR A 96 -10.48 -1.61 -4.74
C TYR A 96 -9.63 -1.59 -6.00
N SER A 97 -9.65 -2.66 -6.80
CA SER A 97 -8.74 -2.82 -7.93
C SER A 97 -8.96 -1.77 -9.03
N SER A 98 -7.84 -1.21 -9.50
CA SER A 98 -7.84 -0.11 -10.45
C SER A 98 -6.43 0.12 -11.03
N ARG A 99 -6.28 1.10 -11.94
CA ARG A 99 -4.96 1.50 -12.42
C ARG A 99 -4.28 2.43 -11.41
N ASN A 100 -3.02 2.14 -11.08
CA ASN A 100 -2.27 2.85 -10.06
C ASN A 100 -0.74 2.81 -10.27
N LEU A 101 0.02 3.50 -9.42
CA LEU A 101 1.48 3.48 -9.37
C LEU A 101 1.99 2.05 -9.18
N LYS A 102 3.02 1.68 -9.96
CA LYS A 102 3.54 0.30 -10.01
C LYS A 102 4.05 -0.25 -8.68
N ASP A 103 4.51 0.60 -7.78
CA ASP A 103 5.07 0.13 -6.51
C ASP A 103 4.02 0.19 -5.38
N TRP A 104 2.80 0.65 -5.68
CA TRP A 104 1.76 0.87 -4.67
C TRP A 104 1.42 -0.38 -3.87
N ASP A 105 1.09 -1.50 -4.52
CA ASP A 105 0.68 -2.73 -3.83
C ASP A 105 1.78 -3.27 -2.91
N LEU A 106 3.06 -3.15 -3.32
CA LEU A 106 4.18 -3.57 -2.50
C LEU A 106 4.25 -2.75 -1.21
N PHE A 107 4.15 -1.43 -1.30
CA PHE A 107 4.23 -0.57 -0.13
C PHE A 107 2.93 -0.49 0.68
N ASN A 108 1.79 -0.82 0.07
CA ASN A 108 0.53 -1.02 0.79
C ASN A 108 0.61 -2.30 1.65
N PHE A 109 1.17 -3.38 1.09
CA PHE A 109 1.47 -4.60 1.83
C PHE A 109 2.42 -4.34 3.00
N LEU A 110 3.56 -3.68 2.74
CA LEU A 110 4.56 -3.39 3.79
C LEU A 110 3.99 -2.52 4.92
N ARG A 111 3.15 -1.52 4.61
CA ARG A 111 2.53 -0.64 5.62
C ARG A 111 1.77 -1.42 6.70
N ASP A 112 1.09 -2.50 6.32
CA ASP A 112 0.22 -3.27 7.21
C ASP A 112 0.98 -4.33 8.04
N LEU A 113 2.28 -4.49 7.80
CA LEU A 113 3.14 -5.35 8.61
C LEU A 113 3.43 -4.73 9.98
N ASN A 114 3.72 -5.58 10.97
CA ASN A 114 4.29 -5.12 12.23
C ASN A 114 5.76 -4.72 12.06
N ASP A 115 6.33 -4.02 13.05
CA ASP A 115 7.68 -3.43 12.95
C ASP A 115 8.77 -4.45 12.61
N VAL A 116 8.72 -5.66 13.18
CA VAL A 116 9.71 -6.72 12.90
C VAL A 116 9.62 -7.17 11.44
N GLN A 117 8.40 -7.44 10.98
CA GLN A 117 8.13 -7.88 9.61
C GLN A 117 8.42 -6.76 8.58
N LEU A 118 8.07 -5.52 8.90
CA LEU A 118 8.35 -4.34 8.08
C LEU A 118 9.87 -4.14 7.92
N ASN A 119 10.63 -4.19 9.01
CA ASN A 119 12.08 -4.04 8.95
C ASN A 119 12.72 -5.13 8.07
N PHE A 120 12.27 -6.38 8.22
CA PHE A 120 12.68 -7.45 7.32
C PHE A 120 12.31 -7.15 5.86
N GLY A 121 11.07 -6.74 5.59
CA GLY A 121 10.58 -6.41 4.27
C GLY A 121 11.36 -5.27 3.60
N ILE A 122 11.69 -4.21 4.35
CA ILE A 122 12.52 -3.09 3.89
C ILE A 122 13.92 -3.58 3.51
N SER A 123 14.59 -4.35 4.38
CA SER A 123 15.91 -4.92 4.07
C SER A 123 15.85 -5.80 2.83
N PHE A 124 14.82 -6.64 2.71
CA PHE A 124 14.63 -7.51 1.56
C PHE A 124 14.51 -6.73 0.25
N ILE A 125 13.64 -5.72 0.17
CA ILE A 125 13.46 -4.96 -1.09
C ILE A 125 14.68 -4.10 -1.42
N LYS A 126 15.43 -3.63 -0.42
CA LYS A 126 16.67 -2.91 -0.63
C LYS A 126 17.75 -3.82 -1.22
N GLU A 127 17.95 -4.99 -0.62
CA GLU A 127 19.01 -5.93 -1.03
C GLU A 127 18.67 -6.71 -2.32
N LYS A 128 17.42 -7.17 -2.46
CA LYS A 128 17.03 -8.09 -3.54
C LYS A 128 16.41 -7.38 -4.75
N LEU A 129 15.78 -6.22 -4.53
CA LEU A 129 15.12 -5.46 -5.61
C LEU A 129 15.82 -4.14 -5.93
N GLY A 130 16.81 -3.73 -5.14
CA GLY A 130 17.61 -2.53 -5.40
C GLY A 130 16.86 -1.21 -5.15
N TYR A 131 15.84 -1.20 -4.30
CA TYR A 131 15.16 0.04 -3.92
C TYR A 131 16.08 0.89 -3.06
N ASP A 132 16.22 2.17 -3.41
CA ASP A 132 16.89 3.14 -2.54
C ASP A 132 15.98 3.61 -1.40
N GLU A 133 16.59 4.15 -0.34
CA GLU A 133 15.85 4.58 0.86
C GLU A 133 14.87 5.72 0.58
N CYS A 134 15.21 6.63 -0.34
CA CYS A 134 14.33 7.74 -0.70
C CYS A 134 13.03 7.20 -1.33
N LEU A 135 13.13 6.26 -2.27
CA LEU A 135 11.98 5.61 -2.88
C LEU A 135 11.13 4.84 -1.86
N ILE A 136 11.78 4.13 -0.93
CA ILE A 136 11.12 3.38 0.14
C ILE A 136 10.30 4.30 1.03
N TYR A 137 10.92 5.34 1.60
CA TYR A 137 10.21 6.24 2.50
C TYR A 137 9.14 7.05 1.76
N LYS A 138 9.35 7.36 0.48
CA LYS A 138 8.37 8.05 -0.36
C LYS A 138 7.09 7.24 -0.50
N TYR A 139 7.20 5.96 -0.85
CA TYR A 139 6.01 5.13 -1.00
C TYR A 139 5.39 4.74 0.34
N LEU A 140 6.19 4.50 1.39
CA LEU A 140 5.65 4.27 2.73
C LEU A 140 4.89 5.49 3.26
N PHE A 141 5.36 6.72 2.97
CA PHE A 141 4.60 7.94 3.25
C PHE A 141 3.27 7.96 2.49
N LEU A 142 3.29 7.75 1.16
CA LEU A 142 2.08 7.77 0.33
C LEU A 142 1.04 6.74 0.81
N THR A 143 1.43 5.48 1.02
CA THR A 143 0.48 4.43 1.38
C THR A 143 -0.01 4.57 2.82
N SER A 144 0.81 5.09 3.74
CA SER A 144 0.40 5.37 5.12
C SER A 144 -0.58 6.55 5.18
N TYR A 145 -0.28 7.64 4.48
CA TYR A 145 -1.19 8.80 4.46
C TYR A 145 -2.51 8.46 3.78
N TYR A 146 -2.49 7.64 2.73
CA TYR A 146 -3.73 7.10 2.17
C TYR A 146 -4.52 6.26 3.17
N GLY A 147 -3.85 5.41 3.97
CA GLY A 147 -4.51 4.67 5.05
C GLY A 147 -5.24 5.59 6.03
N PHE A 148 -4.64 6.73 6.38
CA PHE A 148 -5.28 7.78 7.18
C PHE A 148 -6.49 8.42 6.48
N LEU A 149 -6.38 8.78 5.19
CA LEU A 149 -7.48 9.35 4.41
C LEU A 149 -8.67 8.39 4.32
N TRP A 150 -8.40 7.12 4.04
CA TRP A 150 -9.43 6.07 3.99
C TRP A 150 -10.09 5.90 5.36
N ALA A 151 -9.30 5.82 6.43
CA ALA A 151 -9.81 5.66 7.79
C ALA A 151 -10.68 6.84 8.23
N THR A 152 -10.29 8.06 7.85
CA THR A 152 -11.07 9.28 8.11
C THR A 152 -12.44 9.20 7.43
N ASN A 153 -12.47 8.87 6.14
CA ASN A 153 -13.72 8.68 5.40
C ASN A 153 -14.60 7.55 5.97
N ALA A 154 -13.98 6.42 6.35
CA ALA A 154 -14.69 5.28 6.92
C ALA A 154 -15.26 5.60 8.30
N PHE A 155 -14.48 6.25 9.17
CA PHE A 155 -14.92 6.66 10.51
C PHE A 155 -16.10 7.64 10.44
N LEU A 156 -16.11 8.59 9.51
CA LEU A 156 -17.25 9.50 9.31
C LEU A 156 -18.57 8.77 8.98
N LYS A 157 -18.48 7.55 8.41
CA LYS A 157 -19.66 6.74 8.01
C LYS A 157 -20.08 5.74 9.08
N THR A 158 -19.12 5.19 9.84
CA THR A 158 -19.38 4.09 10.76
C THR A 158 -19.32 4.48 12.24
N ASN A 159 -18.60 5.56 12.56
CA ASN A 159 -18.29 6.00 13.92
C ASN A 159 -17.60 4.92 14.79
N GLU A 160 -16.88 3.98 14.16
CA GLU A 160 -16.22 2.87 14.85
C GLU A 160 -14.84 3.26 15.40
N LEU A 161 -14.64 3.12 16.72
CA LEU A 161 -13.40 3.50 17.40
C LEU A 161 -12.16 2.79 16.84
N LYS A 162 -12.27 1.51 16.45
CA LYS A 162 -11.15 0.76 15.85
C LYS A 162 -10.63 1.39 14.56
N ILE A 163 -11.51 1.99 13.76
CA ILE A 163 -11.15 2.66 12.50
C ILE A 163 -10.43 3.97 12.80
N LYS A 164 -10.90 4.72 13.81
CA LYS A 164 -10.22 5.93 14.28
C LYS A 164 -8.79 5.64 14.74
N ILE A 165 -8.61 4.62 15.57
CA ILE A 165 -7.28 4.20 16.06
C ILE A 165 -6.36 3.80 14.90
N TYR A 166 -6.88 3.05 13.93
CA TYR A 166 -6.13 2.71 12.72
C TYR A 166 -5.68 3.97 11.96
N GLY A 167 -6.58 4.95 11.77
CA GLY A 167 -6.28 6.21 11.11
C GLY A 167 -5.20 7.03 11.82
N GLU A 168 -5.25 7.13 13.15
CA GLU A 168 -4.24 7.81 13.96
C GLU A 168 -2.86 7.16 13.82
N ASN A 169 -2.79 5.82 13.87
CA ASN A 169 -1.55 5.08 13.66
C ASN A 169 -1.00 5.26 12.23
N ALA A 170 -1.87 5.25 11.22
CA ALA A 170 -1.47 5.47 9.83
C ALA A 170 -0.93 6.88 9.62
N TYR A 171 -1.53 7.89 10.26
CA TYR A 171 -1.05 9.27 10.23
C TYR A 171 0.33 9.42 10.87
N GLN A 172 0.54 8.83 12.05
CA GLN A 172 1.85 8.85 12.73
C GLN A 172 2.95 8.20 11.88
N LYS A 173 2.65 7.07 11.23
CA LYS A 173 3.56 6.43 10.28
C LYS A 173 3.88 7.36 9.09
N ALA A 174 2.86 8.01 8.52
CA ALA A 174 3.06 8.95 7.42
C ALA A 174 4.01 10.11 7.81
N ASP A 175 3.75 10.77 8.94
CA ASP A 175 4.62 11.84 9.44
C ASP A 175 6.06 11.37 9.63
N PHE A 176 6.25 10.20 10.27
CA PHE A 176 7.58 9.60 10.44
C PHE A 176 8.33 9.40 9.11
N TYR A 177 7.67 8.86 8.09
CA TYR A 177 8.31 8.64 6.79
C TYR A 177 8.59 9.94 6.03
N LEU A 178 7.72 10.95 6.16
CA LEU A 178 7.99 12.27 5.58
C LEU A 178 9.23 12.92 6.23
N GLN A 179 9.39 12.80 7.55
CA GLN A 179 10.59 13.28 8.24
C GLN A 179 11.86 12.54 7.80
N LYS A 180 11.77 11.27 7.40
CA LYS A 180 12.89 10.52 6.83
C LYS A 180 13.26 10.97 5.42
N LEU A 181 12.29 11.43 4.62
CA LEU A 181 12.52 11.96 3.28
C LEU A 181 13.20 13.32 3.26
N ASN A 182 12.97 14.12 4.31
CA ASN A 182 13.50 15.48 4.42
C ASN A 182 14.88 15.56 5.11
N LYS A 183 15.51 14.41 5.40
CA LYS A 183 16.87 14.30 5.96
C LYS A 183 17.88 14.06 4.86
#